data_AF-A0A356RE64-F1
#
_entry.id   AF-A0A356RE64-F1
#
_cell.length_a   1.000
_cell.length_b   1.000
_cell.length_c   1.000
_cell.angle_alpha   90.00
_cell.angle_beta   90.00
_cell.angle_gamma   90.00
#
_symmetry.space_group_name_H-M   'P 1'
#
loop_
_entity.id
_entity.type
_entity.pdbx_description
1 polymer ?
#
loop_
_entity_poly.entity_id
_entity_poly.type
_entity_poly.pdbx_seq_one_letter_code
_entity_poly.pdbx_strand_id
1 'polypeptide(L)'
;MSNHIRSDLLALNPHQTVSIQRVGRGHHQVIIVDNFYQYPDEILKIALTLPYTDRFEIVGNFPGVRARLNFDHGELVESLSALWGCPLFTFFSPQPVVFQGIKTDNYRLNVGQRQPHIDQDITAMVYLNPADSCTGGTGLYRHRPTGLERVPPIPDATIRQLANQLELSDEFLTSQEGYENFQNSMVFNPLFACRNNGYINDGNEYWELLKLIEMRPNRLMMFDGRCFHSQYIQPGQYNQAFRVNQILYLSQREKT
;
A
#
# COMPACT_ATOMS: atom_id res chain seq x y z
N MET A 1 29.02 18.36 -2.82
CA MET A 1 28.81 18.53 -1.37
C MET A 1 28.10 17.27 -0.89
N SER A 2 28.72 16.44 -0.05
CA SER A 2 27.97 15.35 0.57
C SER A 2 26.97 16.00 1.53
N ASN A 3 25.69 15.95 1.19
CA ASN A 3 24.66 16.35 2.13
C ASN A 3 24.75 15.37 3.31
N HIS A 4 25.19 15.85 4.45
CA HIS A 4 25.22 15.05 5.66
C HIS A 4 23.77 14.76 6.04
N ILE A 5 23.35 13.51 5.86
CA ILE A 5 22.03 13.05 6.31
C ILE A 5 22.17 12.75 7.79
N ARG A 6 21.31 13.36 8.60
CA ARG A 6 21.22 13.13 10.05
C ARG A 6 20.95 11.65 10.35
N SER A 7 21.54 11.11 11.42
CA SER A 7 21.36 9.70 11.80
C SER A 7 19.95 9.39 12.31
N ASP A 8 19.25 10.38 12.83
CA ASP A 8 17.89 10.28 13.38
C ASP A 8 16.82 10.79 12.38
N LEU A 9 17.09 10.72 11.08
CA LEU A 9 16.21 11.27 10.03
C LEU A 9 14.78 10.74 10.14
N LEU A 10 14.66 9.45 10.47
CA LEU A 10 13.40 8.72 10.55
C LEU A 10 12.87 8.63 11.98
N ALA A 11 13.38 9.45 12.91
CA ALA A 11 12.89 9.50 14.28
C ALA A 11 11.40 9.86 14.33
N LEU A 12 10.68 9.16 15.21
CA LEU A 12 9.25 9.38 15.43
C LEU A 12 9.04 10.63 16.29
N ASN A 13 7.95 11.33 16.04
CA ASN A 13 7.52 12.45 16.84
C ASN A 13 6.92 11.95 18.17
N PRO A 14 7.40 12.41 19.34
CA PRO A 14 6.85 12.02 20.63
C PRO A 14 5.40 12.51 20.86
N HIS A 15 4.92 13.45 20.04
CA HIS A 15 3.56 13.99 20.07
C HIS A 15 2.67 13.45 18.93
N GLN A 16 3.07 12.34 18.30
CA GLN A 16 2.24 11.66 17.31
C GLN A 16 0.89 11.22 17.90
N THR A 17 -0.16 11.24 17.08
CA THR A 17 -1.51 10.81 17.50
C THR A 17 -1.86 9.51 16.81
N VAL A 18 -2.06 8.45 17.59
CA VAL A 18 -2.36 7.10 17.08
C VAL A 18 -3.86 6.82 17.14
N SER A 19 -4.41 6.31 16.04
CA SER A 19 -5.79 5.82 15.94
C SER A 19 -5.78 4.41 15.35
N ILE A 20 -6.37 3.45 16.07
CA ILE A 20 -6.56 2.08 15.57
C ILE A 20 -8.04 1.91 15.19
N GLN A 21 -8.28 1.50 13.95
CA GLN A 21 -9.61 1.29 13.40
C GLN A 21 -9.76 -0.17 12.95
N ARG A 22 -11.00 -0.66 12.95
CA ARG A 22 -11.39 -1.98 12.43
C ARG A 22 -12.27 -1.74 11.21
N VAL A 23 -11.82 -2.17 10.04
CA VAL A 23 -12.48 -1.90 8.75
C VAL A 23 -13.10 -3.17 8.19
N GLY A 24 -14.30 -3.03 7.64
CA GLY A 24 -15.01 -4.12 6.99
C GLY A 24 -15.56 -5.18 7.94
N ARG A 25 -16.13 -6.23 7.37
CA ARG A 25 -16.67 -7.40 8.08
C ARG A 25 -15.56 -8.24 8.72
N GLY A 26 -14.39 -8.27 8.09
CA GLY A 26 -13.21 -8.96 8.62
C GLY A 26 -12.55 -8.24 9.81
N HIS A 27 -13.06 -7.08 10.22
CA HIS A 27 -12.47 -6.24 11.27
C HIS A 27 -10.96 -6.01 11.07
N HIS A 28 -10.56 -5.76 9.82
CA HIS A 28 -9.17 -5.59 9.43
C HIS A 28 -8.55 -4.40 10.18
N GLN A 29 -7.39 -4.64 10.80
CA GLN A 29 -6.68 -3.61 11.55
C GLN A 29 -6.13 -2.55 10.60
N VAL A 30 -6.46 -1.29 10.88
CA VAL A 30 -5.86 -0.13 10.22
C VAL A 30 -5.36 0.81 11.30
N ILE A 31 -4.05 1.02 11.33
CA ILE A 31 -3.39 1.98 12.22
C ILE A 31 -3.14 3.25 11.42
N ILE A 32 -3.61 4.37 11.94
CA ILE A 32 -3.36 5.70 11.39
C ILE A 32 -2.59 6.47 12.46
N VAL A 33 -1.47 7.07 12.07
CA VAL A 33 -0.68 7.91 12.97
C VAL A 33 -0.49 9.27 12.34
N ASP A 34 -1.07 10.30 12.95
CA ASP A 34 -0.88 11.69 12.56
C ASP A 34 0.36 12.28 13.24
N ASN A 35 1.05 13.20 12.54
CA ASN A 35 2.32 13.79 12.98
C ASN A 35 3.39 12.72 13.23
N PHE A 36 3.52 11.72 12.36
CA PHE A 36 4.33 10.52 12.59
C PHE A 36 5.83 10.79 12.78
N TYR A 37 6.50 11.40 11.79
CA TYR A 37 7.92 11.74 11.88
C TYR A 37 8.16 13.05 12.63
N GLN A 38 9.30 13.12 13.31
CA GLN A 38 9.79 14.35 13.94
C GLN A 38 10.23 15.40 12.90
N TYR A 39 10.76 14.96 11.74
CA TYR A 39 11.36 15.84 10.72
C TYR A 39 10.78 15.60 9.30
N PRO A 40 9.44 15.70 9.10
CA PRO A 40 8.82 15.35 7.82
C PRO A 40 9.31 16.21 6.64
N ASP A 41 9.59 17.49 6.87
CA ASP A 41 10.06 18.41 5.83
C ASP A 41 11.48 18.07 5.35
N GLU A 42 12.36 17.62 6.27
CA GLU A 42 13.70 17.15 5.92
C GLU A 42 13.65 15.84 5.12
N ILE A 43 12.77 14.92 5.50
CA ILE A 43 12.53 13.67 4.77
C ILE A 43 12.04 13.99 3.35
N LEU A 44 11.04 14.88 3.20
CA LEU A 44 10.54 15.30 1.89
C LEU A 44 11.67 15.96 1.06
N LYS A 45 12.44 16.87 1.65
CA LYS A 45 13.55 17.53 0.97
C LYS A 45 14.57 16.53 0.45
N ILE A 46 14.95 15.54 1.24
CA ILE A 46 15.85 14.46 0.80
C ILE A 46 15.18 13.66 -0.32
N ALA A 47 13.94 13.21 -0.12
CA ALA A 47 13.21 12.41 -1.10
C ALA A 47 13.16 13.07 -2.47
N LEU A 48 12.94 14.39 -2.54
CA LEU A 48 12.89 15.17 -3.79
C LEU A 48 14.24 15.31 -4.50
N THR A 49 15.36 15.08 -3.80
CA THR A 49 16.72 15.14 -4.39
C THR A 49 17.24 13.79 -4.90
N LEU A 50 16.55 12.69 -4.59
CA LEU A 50 16.97 11.36 -4.98
C LEU A 50 16.70 11.07 -6.46
N PRO A 51 17.52 10.21 -7.10
CA PRO A 51 17.27 9.78 -8.48
C PRO A 51 16.06 8.84 -8.52
N TYR A 52 14.94 9.35 -9.04
CA TYR A 52 13.76 8.54 -9.32
C TYR A 52 13.89 7.76 -10.62
N THR A 53 13.28 6.57 -10.65
CA THR A 53 13.23 5.71 -11.83
C THR A 53 11.85 5.08 -11.99
N ASP A 54 11.48 4.80 -13.23
CA ASP A 54 10.29 4.06 -13.69
C ASP A 54 10.65 2.64 -14.18
N ARG A 55 11.92 2.21 -14.04
CA ARG A 55 12.38 0.88 -14.46
C ARG A 55 11.64 -0.23 -13.73
N PHE A 56 11.10 -1.17 -14.49
CA PHE A 56 10.22 -2.22 -13.99
C PHE A 56 10.87 -3.09 -12.91
N GLU A 57 12.18 -3.34 -12.98
CA GLU A 57 12.92 -4.15 -12.00
C GLU A 57 12.95 -3.51 -10.60
N ILE A 58 12.72 -2.19 -10.52
CA ILE A 58 12.74 -1.41 -9.28
C ILE A 58 11.32 -1.04 -8.84
N VAL A 59 10.47 -0.67 -9.81
CA VAL A 59 9.12 -0.14 -9.58
C VAL A 59 8.07 -1.25 -9.52
N GLY A 60 8.26 -2.35 -10.24
CA GLY A 60 7.22 -3.35 -10.46
C GLY A 60 5.98 -2.74 -11.10
N ASN A 61 4.81 -3.14 -10.61
CA ASN A 61 3.52 -2.64 -11.10
C ASN A 61 3.06 -1.32 -10.46
N PHE A 62 3.89 -0.64 -9.66
CA PHE A 62 3.52 0.65 -9.08
C PHE A 62 3.31 1.72 -10.19
N PRO A 63 2.19 2.46 -10.22
CA PRO A 63 1.88 3.42 -11.29
C PRO A 63 2.60 4.77 -11.10
N GLY A 64 3.93 4.73 -11.03
CA GLY A 64 4.74 5.92 -10.81
C GLY A 64 6.23 5.63 -10.79
N VAL A 65 6.97 6.46 -10.08
CA VAL A 65 8.43 6.34 -9.95
C VAL A 65 8.82 5.98 -8.52
N ARG A 66 9.98 5.33 -8.37
CA ARG A 66 10.58 5.05 -7.06
C ARG A 66 11.99 5.62 -6.95
N ALA A 67 12.34 6.06 -5.76
CA ALA A 67 13.70 6.36 -5.34
C ALA A 67 14.04 5.51 -4.11
N ARG A 68 15.33 5.20 -3.94
CA ARG A 68 15.83 4.41 -2.81
C ARG A 68 16.87 5.21 -2.05
N LEU A 69 16.86 5.08 -0.73
CA LEU A 69 17.87 5.59 0.15
C LEU A 69 18.39 4.45 1.02
N ASN A 70 19.71 4.21 0.97
CA ASN A 70 20.36 3.28 1.88
C ASN A 70 20.57 4.00 3.20
N PHE A 71 19.70 3.72 4.16
CA PHE A 71 19.67 4.34 5.48
C PHE A 71 19.24 3.31 6.51
N ASP A 72 19.92 3.27 7.65
CA ASP A 72 19.53 2.39 8.74
C ASP A 72 18.19 2.85 9.31
N HIS A 73 17.24 1.94 9.38
CA HIS A 73 15.88 2.19 9.82
C HIS A 73 15.41 1.08 10.78
N GLY A 74 16.34 0.43 11.49
CA GLY A 74 16.03 -0.56 12.52
C GLY A 74 15.09 -0.02 13.60
N GLU A 75 15.38 1.15 14.16
CA GLU A 75 14.51 1.80 15.17
C GLU A 75 13.10 2.10 14.64
N LEU A 76 12.99 2.42 13.34
CA LEU A 76 11.69 2.61 12.69
C LEU A 76 10.94 1.27 12.60
N VAL A 77 11.60 0.18 12.23
CA VAL A 77 10.98 -1.16 12.19
C VAL A 77 10.56 -1.63 13.58
N GLU A 78 11.35 -1.38 14.62
CA GLU A 78 10.98 -1.66 16.02
C GLU A 78 9.75 -0.85 16.45
N SER A 79 9.72 0.44 16.11
CA SER A 79 8.57 1.30 16.41
C SER A 79 7.31 0.86 15.67
N LEU A 80 7.43 0.47 14.39
CA LEU A 80 6.32 -0.09 13.62
C LEU A 80 5.85 -1.44 14.17
N SER A 81 6.77 -2.27 14.69
CA SER A 81 6.44 -3.53 15.37
C SER A 81 5.63 -3.27 16.65
N ALA A 82 6.04 -2.29 17.45
CA ALA A 82 5.33 -1.89 18.66
C ALA A 82 3.92 -1.33 18.34
N LEU A 83 3.80 -0.50 17.31
CA LEU A 83 2.51 0.01 16.84
C LEU A 83 1.59 -1.13 16.37
N TRP A 84 2.14 -2.08 15.61
CA TRP A 84 1.38 -3.21 15.07
C TRP A 84 0.93 -4.20 16.14
N GLY A 85 1.74 -4.37 17.19
CA GLY A 85 1.49 -5.26 18.32
C GLY A 85 2.19 -6.62 18.22
N CYS A 86 3.09 -6.82 17.25
CA CYS A 86 3.97 -7.99 17.18
C CYS A 86 5.28 -7.68 16.44
N PRO A 87 6.33 -8.51 16.57
CA PRO A 87 7.56 -8.34 15.83
C PRO A 87 7.35 -8.35 14.32
N LEU A 88 7.91 -7.34 13.65
CA LEU A 88 7.93 -7.23 12.19
C LEU A 88 9.36 -7.25 11.68
N PHE A 89 9.54 -7.82 10.50
CA PHE A 89 10.84 -8.07 9.88
C PHE A 89 10.88 -7.47 8.49
N THR A 90 12.05 -7.00 8.07
CA THR A 90 12.28 -6.60 6.68
C THR A 90 12.27 -7.83 5.77
N PHE A 91 11.94 -7.64 4.50
CA PHE A 91 11.98 -8.72 3.51
C PHE A 91 13.40 -9.00 2.99
N PHE A 92 14.31 -8.04 3.17
CA PHE A 92 15.69 -8.09 2.71
C PHE A 92 16.61 -7.49 3.78
N SER A 93 17.88 -7.87 3.75
CA SER A 93 18.90 -7.27 4.61
C SER A 93 20.14 -6.88 3.77
N PRO A 94 20.45 -5.58 3.61
CA PRO A 94 19.65 -4.42 4.04
C PRO A 94 18.42 -4.19 3.13
N GLN A 95 17.29 -3.81 3.73
CA GLN A 95 16.15 -3.27 2.99
C GLN A 95 16.36 -1.76 2.77
N PRO A 96 16.19 -1.21 1.56
CA PRO A 96 16.32 0.23 1.38
C PRO A 96 15.05 0.96 1.87
N VAL A 97 15.21 2.22 2.28
CA VAL A 97 14.08 3.14 2.40
C VAL A 97 13.60 3.49 1.00
N VAL A 98 12.29 3.36 0.76
CA VAL A 98 11.68 3.59 -0.56
C VAL A 98 10.77 4.81 -0.52
N PHE A 99 11.02 5.75 -1.43
CA PHE A 99 10.11 6.85 -1.72
C PHE A 99 9.40 6.60 -3.06
N GLN A 100 8.13 6.97 -3.11
CA GLN A 100 7.29 6.82 -4.28
C GLN A 100 6.77 8.19 -4.72
N GLY A 101 6.76 8.43 -6.03
CA GLY A 101 6.16 9.60 -6.66
C GLY A 101 5.15 9.19 -7.71
N ILE A 102 3.92 9.71 -7.64
CA ILE A 102 2.93 9.59 -8.72
C ILE A 102 2.67 10.97 -9.30
N LYS A 103 2.78 11.07 -10.64
CA LYS A 103 2.35 12.24 -11.41
C LYS A 103 1.36 11.76 -12.46
N THR A 104 0.24 12.46 -12.61
CA THR A 104 -0.87 12.00 -13.44
C THR A 104 -0.92 12.68 -14.81
N ASP A 105 0.01 13.58 -15.12
CA ASP A 105 0.12 14.15 -16.46
C ASP A 105 0.57 13.08 -17.44
N ASN A 106 -0.29 12.77 -18.41
CA ASN A 106 -0.06 11.73 -19.42
C ASN A 106 0.17 10.31 -18.85
N TYR A 107 -0.15 10.06 -17.58
CA TYR A 107 0.01 8.72 -17.01
C TYR A 107 -0.98 7.73 -17.64
N ARG A 108 -0.51 6.53 -17.96
CA ARG A 108 -1.32 5.46 -18.52
C ARG A 108 -1.25 4.26 -17.60
N LEU A 109 -2.39 3.94 -17.00
CA LEU A 109 -2.51 2.76 -16.17
C LEU A 109 -2.65 1.50 -17.03
N ASN A 110 -1.94 0.45 -16.67
CA ASN A 110 -2.31 -0.89 -17.10
C ASN A 110 -3.58 -1.36 -16.38
N VAL A 111 -4.18 -2.47 -16.83
CA VAL A 111 -5.45 -2.96 -16.28
C VAL A 111 -5.35 -3.30 -14.78
N GLY A 112 -4.23 -3.89 -14.34
CA GLY A 112 -4.03 -4.23 -12.93
C GLY A 112 -3.98 -2.99 -12.02
N GLN A 113 -3.46 -1.87 -12.52
CA GLN A 113 -3.41 -0.61 -11.78
C GLN A 113 -4.76 0.13 -11.73
N ARG A 114 -5.75 -0.28 -12.53
CA ARG A 114 -7.10 0.31 -12.58
C ARG A 114 -8.10 -0.37 -11.65
N GLN A 115 -7.63 -1.25 -10.76
CA GLN A 115 -8.43 -1.93 -9.75
C GLN A 115 -7.71 -1.97 -8.40
N PRO A 116 -8.41 -2.23 -7.30
CA PRO A 116 -7.78 -2.60 -6.05
C PRO A 116 -6.82 -3.78 -6.20
N HIS A 117 -5.67 -3.69 -5.55
CA HIS A 117 -4.63 -4.70 -5.53
C HIS A 117 -4.38 -5.17 -4.10
N ILE A 118 -3.46 -6.12 -3.98
CA ILE A 118 -2.89 -6.58 -2.73
C ILE A 118 -1.36 -6.46 -2.80
N ASP A 119 -0.76 -6.24 -1.65
CA ASP A 119 0.67 -6.19 -1.40
C ASP A 119 1.08 -7.35 -0.47
N GLN A 120 2.37 -7.45 -0.16
CA GLN A 120 2.88 -8.44 0.78
C GLN A 120 2.56 -8.05 2.23
N ASP A 121 2.24 -9.06 3.04
CA ASP A 121 2.00 -9.05 4.48
C ASP A 121 1.61 -7.70 5.09
N ILE A 122 2.53 -6.89 5.63
CA ILE A 122 2.22 -5.59 6.24
C ILE A 122 2.72 -4.43 5.37
N THR A 123 1.82 -3.49 5.09
CA THR A 123 2.14 -2.23 4.39
C THR A 123 2.13 -1.08 5.39
N ALA A 124 3.21 -0.31 5.44
CA ALA A 124 3.34 0.94 6.19
C ALA A 124 3.71 2.06 5.22
N MET A 125 2.90 3.12 5.14
CA MET A 125 3.12 4.21 4.18
C MET A 125 2.89 5.57 4.84
N VAL A 126 3.80 6.51 4.61
CA VAL A 126 3.73 7.87 5.15
C VAL A 126 3.55 8.86 4.01
N TYR A 127 2.50 9.68 4.07
CA TYR A 127 2.31 10.79 3.14
C TYR A 127 3.26 11.94 3.48
N LEU A 128 4.01 12.41 2.49
CA LEU A 128 5.05 13.43 2.69
C LEU A 128 4.71 14.79 2.08
N ASN A 129 3.66 14.90 1.26
CA ASN A 129 3.28 16.18 0.68
C ASN A 129 2.96 17.23 1.75
N PRO A 130 3.26 18.52 1.48
CA PRO A 130 2.76 19.63 2.29
C PRO A 130 1.22 19.68 2.31
N ALA A 131 0.66 20.42 3.28
CA ALA A 131 -0.79 20.48 3.53
C ALA A 131 -1.60 20.95 2.32
N ASP A 132 -1.11 21.96 1.60
CA ASP A 132 -1.75 22.53 0.40
C ASP A 132 -1.78 21.57 -0.80
N SER A 133 -0.94 20.53 -0.75
CA SER A 133 -0.72 19.57 -1.82
C SER A 133 -1.24 18.17 -1.47
N CYS A 134 -1.85 18.00 -0.28
CA CYS A 134 -2.46 16.75 0.16
C CYS A 134 -3.91 16.65 -0.32
N THR A 135 -4.15 15.79 -1.31
CA THR A 135 -5.50 15.48 -1.79
C THR A 135 -5.68 13.98 -2.08
N GLY A 136 -6.90 13.46 -1.92
CA GLY A 136 -7.16 12.03 -2.10
C GLY A 136 -6.67 11.18 -0.91
N GLY A 137 -6.08 10.01 -1.17
CA GLY A 137 -5.68 9.09 -0.10
C GLY A 137 -5.39 7.68 -0.57
N THR A 138 -5.77 6.72 0.26
CA THR A 138 -5.78 5.28 -0.06
C THR A 138 -7.12 4.70 0.34
N GLY A 139 -7.79 4.07 -0.61
CA GLY A 139 -9.04 3.36 -0.38
C GLY A 139 -8.79 1.91 0.00
N LEU A 140 -9.60 1.39 0.93
CA LEU A 140 -9.75 -0.03 1.23
C LEU A 140 -11.09 -0.51 0.70
N TYR A 141 -11.11 -1.69 0.07
CA TYR A 141 -12.24 -2.16 -0.72
C TYR A 141 -12.73 -3.56 -0.33
N ARG A 142 -14.00 -3.83 -0.66
CA ARG A 142 -14.57 -5.17 -0.72
C ARG A 142 -14.82 -5.54 -2.18
N HIS A 143 -14.43 -6.74 -2.57
CA HIS A 143 -14.82 -7.31 -3.84
C HIS A 143 -16.25 -7.85 -3.74
N ARG A 144 -17.19 -7.25 -4.47
CA ARG A 144 -18.62 -7.54 -4.39
C ARG A 144 -18.97 -8.97 -4.82
N PRO A 145 -18.45 -9.51 -5.95
CA PRO A 145 -18.78 -10.87 -6.39
C PRO A 145 -18.40 -11.96 -5.39
N THR A 146 -17.24 -11.82 -4.73
CA THR A 146 -16.74 -12.84 -3.80
C THR A 146 -17.02 -12.52 -2.33
N GLY A 147 -17.42 -11.29 -2.02
CA GLY A 147 -17.57 -10.78 -0.66
C GLY A 147 -16.24 -10.60 0.10
N LEU A 148 -15.10 -10.90 -0.53
CA LEU A 148 -13.79 -10.82 0.11
C LEU A 148 -13.36 -9.37 0.33
N GLU A 149 -12.67 -9.12 1.44
CA GLU A 149 -12.04 -7.84 1.79
C GLU A 149 -10.50 -7.96 1.79
N ARG A 150 -10.00 -9.20 1.77
CA ARG A 150 -8.59 -9.62 1.80
C ARG A 150 -8.43 -10.97 1.10
N VAL A 151 -7.28 -11.22 0.51
CA VAL A 151 -6.88 -12.54 0.00
C VAL A 151 -5.89 -13.21 0.95
N PRO A 152 -6.19 -14.38 1.55
CA PRO A 152 -5.20 -15.09 2.37
C PRO A 152 -4.05 -15.61 1.50
N PRO A 153 -2.82 -15.74 2.03
CA PRO A 153 -1.65 -16.17 1.26
C PRO A 153 -1.74 -17.62 0.77
N ILE A 154 -2.59 -18.42 1.40
CA ILE A 154 -2.94 -19.80 1.00
C ILE A 154 -4.46 -19.98 1.18
N PRO A 155 -5.09 -20.94 0.48
CA PRO A 155 -6.52 -21.22 0.65
C PRO A 155 -6.87 -21.61 2.09
N ASP A 156 -7.65 -20.76 2.76
CA ASP A 156 -8.21 -21.04 4.08
C ASP A 156 -9.67 -21.53 3.98
N ALA A 157 -10.34 -21.69 5.13
CA ALA A 157 -11.74 -22.11 5.18
C ALA A 157 -12.68 -21.16 4.41
N THR A 158 -12.38 -19.85 4.40
CA THR A 158 -13.17 -18.84 3.68
C THR A 158 -13.07 -19.05 2.18
N ILE A 159 -11.85 -19.24 1.67
CA ILE A 159 -11.62 -19.51 0.24
C ILE A 159 -12.26 -20.83 -0.18
N ARG A 160 -12.14 -21.89 0.64
CA ARG A 160 -12.77 -23.19 0.37
C ARG A 160 -14.30 -23.11 0.34
N GLN A 161 -14.89 -22.38 1.28
CA GLN A 161 -16.33 -22.15 1.29
C GLN A 161 -16.79 -21.39 0.04
N LEU A 162 -16.06 -20.34 -0.34
CA LEU A 162 -16.35 -19.58 -1.56
C LEU A 162 -16.24 -20.44 -2.82
N ALA A 163 -15.19 -21.26 -2.92
CA ALA A 163 -15.01 -22.18 -4.04
C ALA A 163 -16.18 -23.18 -4.14
N ASN A 164 -16.63 -23.74 -3.02
CA ASN A 164 -17.80 -24.62 -2.99
C ASN A 164 -19.09 -23.89 -3.40
N GLN A 165 -19.30 -22.67 -2.92
CA GLN A 165 -20.48 -21.86 -3.27
C GLN A 165 -20.53 -21.51 -4.76
N LEU A 166 -19.38 -21.39 -5.40
CA LEU A 166 -19.22 -21.08 -6.81
C LEU A 166 -18.99 -22.34 -7.67
N GLU A 167 -19.09 -23.53 -7.09
CA GLU A 167 -18.86 -24.82 -7.75
C GLU A 167 -17.53 -24.89 -8.53
N LEU A 168 -16.47 -24.32 -7.96
CA LEU A 168 -15.15 -24.28 -8.58
C LEU A 168 -14.41 -25.62 -8.44
N SER A 169 -13.54 -25.92 -9.41
CA SER A 169 -12.65 -27.09 -9.36
C SER A 169 -11.67 -27.01 -8.18
N ASP A 170 -11.43 -28.14 -7.53
CA ASP A 170 -10.42 -28.27 -6.47
C ASP A 170 -9.00 -27.92 -6.95
N GLU A 171 -8.73 -28.00 -8.26
CA GLU A 171 -7.44 -27.61 -8.86
C GLU A 171 -7.04 -26.18 -8.50
N PHE A 172 -8.01 -25.29 -8.32
CA PHE A 172 -7.77 -23.91 -7.86
C PHE A 172 -7.13 -23.84 -6.46
N LEU A 173 -7.26 -24.89 -5.64
CA LEU A 173 -6.92 -24.84 -4.22
C LEU A 173 -5.83 -25.84 -3.81
N THR A 174 -5.37 -26.68 -4.73
CA THR A 174 -4.41 -27.78 -4.44
C THR A 174 -2.96 -27.41 -4.72
N SER A 175 -2.71 -26.35 -5.49
CA SER A 175 -1.36 -25.88 -5.82
C SER A 175 -1.25 -24.36 -5.75
N GLN A 176 -0.02 -23.84 -5.70
CA GLN A 176 0.23 -22.41 -5.75
C GLN A 176 -0.26 -21.81 -7.08
N GLU A 177 0.06 -22.44 -8.20
CA GLU A 177 -0.39 -22.03 -9.54
C GLU A 177 -1.92 -22.03 -9.64
N GLY A 178 -2.56 -23.08 -9.11
CA GLY A 178 -4.02 -23.15 -9.03
C GLY A 178 -4.60 -21.97 -8.27
N TYR A 179 -3.99 -21.61 -7.13
CA TYR A 179 -4.49 -20.51 -6.31
C TYR A 179 -4.22 -19.13 -6.93
N GLU A 180 -3.13 -18.98 -7.67
CA GLU A 180 -2.89 -17.78 -8.50
C GLU A 180 -3.95 -17.67 -9.61
N ASN A 181 -4.32 -18.79 -10.25
CA ASN A 181 -5.39 -18.82 -11.24
C ASN A 181 -6.75 -18.46 -10.64
N PHE A 182 -7.03 -18.90 -9.42
CA PHE A 182 -8.23 -18.49 -8.66
C PHE A 182 -8.26 -16.99 -8.46
N GLN A 183 -7.16 -16.41 -7.96
CA GLN A 183 -7.06 -14.96 -7.73
C GLN A 183 -7.26 -14.18 -9.02
N ASN A 184 -6.59 -14.57 -10.11
CA ASN A 184 -6.69 -13.88 -11.39
C ASN A 184 -8.10 -13.99 -12.02
N SER A 185 -8.75 -15.14 -11.89
CA SER A 185 -10.05 -15.39 -12.52
C SER A 185 -11.22 -14.81 -11.73
N MET A 186 -11.15 -14.92 -10.40
CA MET A 186 -12.28 -14.67 -9.50
C MET A 186 -12.19 -13.33 -8.77
N VAL A 187 -11.01 -12.71 -8.69
CA VAL A 187 -10.78 -11.50 -7.90
C VAL A 187 -10.19 -10.38 -8.74
N PHE A 188 -9.09 -10.62 -9.44
CA PHE A 188 -8.38 -9.60 -10.23
C PHE A 188 -8.71 -9.64 -11.72
N ASN A 189 -9.92 -10.11 -12.05
CA ASN A 189 -10.36 -10.23 -13.43
C ASN A 189 -10.33 -8.85 -14.12
N PRO A 190 -9.70 -8.71 -15.30
CA PRO A 190 -9.68 -7.47 -16.08
C PRO A 190 -11.02 -6.78 -16.28
N LEU A 191 -12.13 -7.54 -16.29
CA LEU A 191 -13.49 -7.00 -16.40
C LEU A 191 -13.91 -6.17 -15.19
N PHE A 192 -13.27 -6.37 -14.03
CA PHE A 192 -13.60 -5.68 -12.79
C PHE A 192 -12.90 -4.32 -12.63
N ALA A 193 -11.90 -4.07 -13.47
CA ALA A 193 -11.13 -2.83 -13.45
C ALA A 193 -11.91 -1.62 -13.99
N CYS A 194 -11.42 -0.42 -13.66
CA CYS A 194 -11.94 0.80 -14.27
C CYS A 194 -11.78 0.76 -15.79
N ARG A 195 -12.88 0.92 -16.52
CA ARG A 195 -12.88 0.92 -18.00
C ARG A 195 -12.06 2.09 -18.55
N ASN A 196 -12.15 3.23 -17.89
CA ASN A 196 -11.39 4.43 -18.23
C ASN A 196 -9.98 4.37 -17.64
N ASN A 197 -9.07 5.20 -18.16
CA ASN A 197 -7.74 5.36 -17.61
C ASN A 197 -7.78 6.12 -16.27
N GLY A 198 -8.08 5.41 -15.19
CA GLY A 198 -8.23 5.98 -13.86
C GLY A 198 -8.34 4.93 -12.76
N TYR A 199 -8.30 5.38 -11.52
CA TYR A 199 -8.51 4.54 -10.35
C TYR A 199 -10.00 4.35 -10.06
N ILE A 200 -10.32 3.24 -9.41
CA ILE A 200 -11.60 3.07 -8.72
C ILE A 200 -11.49 3.85 -7.41
N ASN A 201 -12.24 4.96 -7.29
CA ASN A 201 -12.24 5.81 -6.10
C ASN A 201 -13.40 5.44 -5.16
N ASP A 202 -14.64 5.73 -5.55
CA ASP A 202 -15.83 5.49 -4.71
C ASP A 202 -16.46 4.09 -4.92
N GLY A 203 -15.78 3.21 -5.65
CA GLY A 203 -16.27 1.89 -6.05
C GLY A 203 -16.82 1.82 -7.47
N ASN A 204 -17.20 0.62 -7.88
CA ASN A 204 -17.91 0.31 -9.12
C ASN A 204 -18.86 -0.90 -8.91
N GLU A 205 -19.31 -1.53 -9.99
CA GLU A 205 -20.16 -2.74 -9.97
C GLU A 205 -19.52 -3.92 -9.22
N TYR A 206 -18.19 -3.97 -9.16
CA TYR A 206 -17.41 -5.09 -8.61
C TYR A 206 -16.68 -4.75 -7.32
N TRP A 207 -16.47 -3.46 -7.03
CA TRP A 207 -15.69 -2.99 -5.90
C TRP A 207 -16.50 -2.00 -5.06
N GLU A 208 -16.51 -2.21 -3.76
CA GLU A 208 -17.12 -1.32 -2.78
C GLU A 208 -16.04 -0.65 -1.96
N LEU A 209 -16.04 0.68 -1.88
CA LEU A 209 -15.16 1.39 -0.96
C LEU A 209 -15.67 1.18 0.48
N LEU A 210 -14.83 0.58 1.32
CA LEU A 210 -15.11 0.38 2.75
C LEU A 210 -14.61 1.55 3.59
N LYS A 211 -13.42 2.06 3.25
CA LYS A 211 -12.77 3.14 3.98
C LYS A 211 -11.85 3.93 3.05
N LEU A 212 -11.98 5.25 3.08
CA LEU A 212 -10.93 6.15 2.61
C LEU A 212 -10.05 6.54 3.80
N ILE A 213 -8.76 6.26 3.70
CA ILE A 213 -7.74 6.85 4.54
C ILE A 213 -7.27 8.11 3.83
N GLU A 214 -7.82 9.25 4.24
CA GLU A 214 -7.49 10.54 3.66
C GLU A 214 -6.01 10.85 3.83
N MET A 215 -5.42 11.34 2.75
CA MET A 215 -4.06 11.88 2.77
C MET A 215 -3.99 13.11 3.66
N ARG A 216 -3.00 13.13 4.56
CA ARG A 216 -2.61 14.31 5.35
C ARG A 216 -1.09 14.36 5.44
N PRO A 217 -0.48 15.55 5.59
CA PRO A 217 0.96 15.65 5.78
C PRO A 217 1.41 14.84 6.98
N ASN A 218 2.52 14.11 6.84
CA ASN A 218 3.13 13.36 7.93
C ASN A 218 2.17 12.35 8.59
N ARG A 219 1.23 11.80 7.82
CA ARG A 219 0.34 10.72 8.26
C ARG A 219 0.89 9.39 7.81
N LEU A 220 1.15 8.51 8.78
CA LEU A 220 1.33 7.08 8.55
C LEU A 220 -0.04 6.40 8.42
N MET A 221 -0.14 5.48 7.48
CA MET A 221 -1.14 4.42 7.47
C MET A 221 -0.44 3.06 7.49
N MET A 222 -0.97 2.12 8.26
CA MET A 222 -0.43 0.77 8.37
C MET A 222 -1.55 -0.27 8.46
N PHE A 223 -1.49 -1.29 7.62
CA PHE A 223 -2.52 -2.33 7.50
C PHE A 223 -1.94 -3.61 6.88
N ASP A 224 -2.72 -4.70 6.93
CA ASP A 224 -2.40 -5.93 6.21
C ASP A 224 -2.52 -5.68 4.70
N GLY A 225 -1.38 -5.66 3.99
CA GLY A 225 -1.28 -5.40 2.55
C GLY A 225 -2.11 -6.36 1.70
N ARG A 226 -2.52 -7.50 2.25
CA ARG A 226 -3.42 -8.43 1.55
C ARG A 226 -4.87 -7.98 1.52
N CYS A 227 -5.24 -6.93 2.27
CA CYS A 227 -6.54 -6.28 2.12
C CYS A 227 -6.59 -5.57 0.77
N PHE A 228 -7.75 -5.59 0.10
CA PHE A 228 -7.87 -4.91 -1.19
C PHE A 228 -7.75 -3.40 -1.01
N HIS A 229 -6.80 -2.80 -1.72
CA HIS A 229 -6.54 -1.37 -1.60
C HIS A 229 -6.11 -0.75 -2.92
N SER A 230 -6.29 0.56 -3.05
CA SER A 230 -5.88 1.31 -4.24
C SER A 230 -5.58 2.76 -3.90
N GLN A 231 -4.81 3.42 -4.75
CA GLN A 231 -4.65 4.87 -4.66
C GLN A 231 -6.01 5.53 -4.88
N TYR A 232 -6.41 6.41 -3.97
CA TYR A 232 -7.58 7.26 -4.16
C TYR A 232 -7.09 8.58 -4.76
N ILE A 233 -7.16 8.70 -6.08
CA ILE A 233 -6.72 9.86 -6.87
C ILE A 233 -7.80 10.17 -7.89
N GLN A 234 -8.40 11.35 -7.77
CA GLN A 234 -9.43 11.83 -8.68
C GLN A 234 -8.82 12.46 -9.95
N PRO A 235 -9.56 12.49 -11.07
CA PRO A 235 -9.12 13.18 -12.28
C PRO A 235 -8.68 14.62 -12.00
N GLY A 236 -7.52 15.02 -12.55
CA GLY A 236 -6.95 16.36 -12.37
C GLY A 236 -6.02 16.52 -11.16
N GLN A 237 -6.05 15.61 -10.19
CA GLN A 237 -5.11 15.64 -9.06
C GLN A 237 -3.71 15.19 -9.48
N TYR A 238 -2.67 15.84 -8.97
CA TYR A 238 -1.25 15.51 -9.20
C TYR A 238 -0.77 15.63 -10.66
N ASN A 239 -1.38 16.53 -11.43
CA ASN A 239 -0.94 16.85 -12.80
C ASN A 239 0.35 17.70 -12.84
N GLN A 240 0.60 18.48 -11.79
CA GLN A 240 1.71 19.45 -11.73
C GLN A 240 2.74 19.12 -10.65
N ALA A 241 2.38 18.29 -9.67
CA ALA A 241 3.25 17.91 -8.56
C ALA A 241 3.10 16.42 -8.25
N PHE A 242 4.15 15.82 -7.68
CA PHE A 242 4.10 14.43 -7.23
C PHE A 242 3.15 14.26 -6.04
N ARG A 243 2.37 13.19 -6.03
CA ARG A 243 1.95 12.52 -4.79
C ARG A 243 3.14 11.75 -4.25
N VAL A 244 3.77 12.25 -3.20
CA VAL A 244 4.99 11.71 -2.59
C VAL A 244 4.65 10.96 -1.31
N ASN A 245 5.18 9.75 -1.20
CA ASN A 245 5.12 8.98 0.04
C ASN A 245 6.43 8.23 0.29
N GLN A 246 6.66 7.86 1.54
CA GLN A 246 7.57 6.79 1.91
C GLN A 246 6.76 5.52 2.11
N ILE A 247 7.27 4.38 1.66
CA ILE A 247 6.63 3.08 1.85
C ILE A 247 7.61 2.05 2.40
N LEU A 248 7.13 1.22 3.31
CA LEU A 248 7.82 0.07 3.86
C LEU A 248 6.90 -1.14 3.81
N TYR A 249 7.43 -2.24 3.31
CA TYR A 249 6.80 -3.56 3.40
C TYR A 249 7.51 -4.36 4.48
N LEU A 250 6.73 -4.96 5.36
CA LEU A 250 7.24 -5.74 6.49
C LEU A 250 6.52 -7.09 6.57
N SER A 251 7.21 -8.06 7.18
CA SER A 251 6.74 -9.44 7.37
C SER A 251 6.52 -9.70 8.85
N GLN A 252 5.45 -10.41 9.19
CA GLN A 252 5.23 -10.96 10.54
C GLN A 252 6.01 -12.26 10.77
N ARG A 253 6.71 -12.75 9.74
CA ARG A 253 7.60 -13.91 9.81
C ARG A 253 9.00 -13.47 9.48
N GLU A 254 9.96 -13.90 10.29
CA GLU A 254 11.37 -13.76 9.97
C GLU A 254 11.65 -14.57 8.69
N LYS A 255 12.12 -13.90 7.64
CA LYS A 255 12.61 -14.58 6.44
C LYS A 255 14.10 -14.82 6.65
N THR A 256 14.48 -16.08 6.83
CA THR A 256 15.87 -16.55 6.82
C THR A 256 16.48 -16.48 5.44
#